data_AF-A0A212JU49-F1
#
_entry.id   AF-A0A212JU49-F1
#
_cell.length_a   1.000
_cell.length_b   1.000
_cell.length_c   1.000
_cell.angle_alpha   90.00
_cell.angle_beta   90.00
_cell.angle_gamma   90.00
#
_symmetry.space_group_name_H-M   'P 1'
#
loop_
_entity.id
_entity.type
_entity.pdbx_description
1 polymer ?
#
loop_
_entity_poly.entity_id
_entity_poly.type
_entity_poly.pdbx_seq_one_letter_code
_entity_poly.pdbx_strand_id
1 'polypeptide(L)'
;MTKSNIHKALGVAALLGIALLAGCQDVSTDLKPPKYKTSIPESETRISAFQKDFPQQYASYMKNNESSVMTEYKGSIPYHKNDNVNPLPKGFKHAQPYLKNLWLGYPFMYEYNEARGHTYAVEDFLNIDRINRFAADGKGGLPATCWNCKTPKMMEWVKQYGDAFWSKDVNEFRSKDKINEMDETIGCANCHDPVTMELRPYSEPLKDWLKRSGQDWAKLSRNQKRSLVCAQCHVEYYFTHKDNGPAAKPVFPWDNGFNPEDMYQYYKGHGPKGADGKPGPFVDWTHAASKVGMIKMQHPDYEMFQDGPHGAAGVACADCHMPYMREGGKKVSSHWMTSPLKDPELRACRQCHADKTADYLRGRVEYTQKKAFEQLLKAQEISVKAHEAVRLANAYEGKRAADYDALMTEAREMVRKGQLFWDYVSAENSVGFHNPAKTLDTLMTSMECSQKAVDLATKATDFGIAEALSKDIKETVPPILEMSRKLQQDPEFLKKNPWTKLLPTLPKADQVWDNQTRITSEAKPAQ
;
A
#
# COMPACT_ATOMS: atom_id res chain seq x y z
N MET A 1 -22.82 9.58 79.88
CA MET A 1 -23.14 9.72 78.44
C MET A 1 -24.51 9.13 78.18
N THR A 2 -25.45 9.92 77.64
CA THR A 2 -26.85 9.51 77.40
C THR A 2 -26.93 8.53 76.22
N LYS A 3 -27.89 7.59 76.25
CA LYS A 3 -28.13 6.58 75.18
C LYS A 3 -28.20 7.17 73.76
N SER A 4 -28.59 8.44 73.64
CA SER A 4 -28.61 9.19 72.37
C SER A 4 -27.23 9.39 71.72
N ASN A 5 -26.17 9.55 72.53
CA ASN A 5 -24.80 9.75 72.02
C ASN A 5 -24.16 8.44 71.53
N ILE A 6 -24.59 7.28 72.06
CA ILE A 6 -24.11 5.96 71.63
C ILE A 6 -24.67 5.62 70.25
N HIS A 7 -25.95 5.90 69.97
CA HIS A 7 -26.55 5.66 68.66
C HIS A 7 -25.99 6.55 67.54
N LYS A 8 -25.64 7.81 67.85
CA LYS A 8 -24.99 8.71 66.88
C LYS A 8 -23.55 8.26 66.58
N ALA A 9 -22.80 7.80 67.58
CA ALA A 9 -21.45 7.28 67.39
C ALA A 9 -21.43 5.98 66.56
N LEU A 10 -22.39 5.07 66.80
CA LEU A 10 -22.56 3.84 66.01
C LEU A 10 -22.98 4.11 64.56
N GLY A 11 -23.86 5.10 64.31
CA GLY A 11 -24.26 5.49 62.96
C GLY A 11 -23.11 6.09 62.13
N VAL A 12 -22.27 6.92 62.76
CA VAL A 12 -21.09 7.51 62.11
C VAL A 12 -20.01 6.45 61.86
N ALA A 13 -19.79 5.52 62.80
CA ALA A 13 -18.86 4.40 62.60
C ALA A 13 -19.32 3.43 61.49
N ALA A 14 -20.62 3.18 61.36
CA ALA A 14 -21.17 2.36 60.28
C ALA A 14 -21.04 3.04 58.90
N LEU A 15 -21.25 4.36 58.82
CA LEU A 15 -21.05 5.13 57.58
C LEU A 15 -19.58 5.25 57.17
N LEU A 16 -18.65 5.40 58.12
CA LEU A 16 -17.21 5.33 57.87
C LEU A 16 -16.74 3.92 57.47
N GLY A 17 -17.31 2.88 58.08
CA GLY A 17 -17.04 1.48 57.69
C GLY A 17 -17.53 1.14 56.28
N ILE A 18 -18.67 1.69 55.84
CA ILE A 18 -19.19 1.52 54.47
C ILE A 18 -18.36 2.33 53.46
N ALA A 19 -17.87 3.52 53.83
CA ALA A 19 -16.97 4.31 52.97
C ALA A 19 -15.59 3.66 52.82
N LEU A 20 -15.09 2.95 53.84
CA LEU A 20 -13.83 2.18 53.79
C LEU A 20 -13.96 0.84 53.03
N LEU A 21 -15.17 0.30 52.90
CA LEU A 21 -15.45 -0.90 52.10
C LEU A 21 -15.73 -0.57 50.62
N ALA A 22 -15.99 0.69 50.30
CA ALA A 22 -16.20 1.17 48.93
C ALA A 22 -14.86 1.44 48.23
N GLY A 23 -14.08 0.39 47.96
CA GLY A 23 -12.99 0.42 47.00
C GLY A 23 -11.57 0.50 47.57
N CYS A 24 -11.20 -0.40 48.49
CA CYS A 24 -9.80 -0.67 48.83
C CYS A 24 -9.27 -1.86 48.00
N GLN A 25 -9.11 -1.68 46.70
CA GLN A 25 -8.19 -2.49 45.90
C GLN A 25 -7.32 -1.51 45.13
N ASP A 26 -6.01 -1.53 45.41
CA ASP A 26 -5.04 -0.78 44.61
C ASP A 26 -5.20 -1.18 43.14
N VAL A 27 -5.18 -0.17 42.27
CA VAL A 27 -5.29 -0.39 40.83
C VAL A 27 -4.04 -1.16 40.38
N SER A 28 -4.23 -2.43 40.01
CA SER A 28 -3.17 -3.26 39.44
C SER A 28 -2.52 -2.55 38.24
N THR A 29 -1.21 -2.40 38.27
CA THR A 29 -0.42 -1.87 37.13
C THR A 29 -0.24 -2.91 36.02
N ASP A 30 -0.56 -4.18 36.27
CA ASP A 30 -0.64 -5.22 35.24
C ASP A 30 -1.84 -4.99 34.32
N LEU A 31 -1.59 -4.39 33.15
CA LEU A 31 -2.59 -4.21 32.10
C LEU A 31 -2.88 -5.55 31.39
N LYS A 32 -3.91 -6.26 31.84
CA LYS A 32 -4.37 -7.50 31.19
C LYS A 32 -5.46 -7.18 30.15
N PRO A 33 -5.28 -7.53 28.86
CA PRO A 33 -6.34 -7.38 27.89
C PRO A 33 -7.54 -8.29 28.25
N PRO A 34 -8.77 -7.89 27.92
CA PRO A 34 -9.93 -8.78 28.06
C PRO A 34 -9.71 -10.09 27.31
N LYS A 35 -10.16 -11.19 27.90
CA LYS A 35 -10.19 -12.50 27.24
C LYS A 35 -11.59 -12.77 26.71
N TYR A 36 -11.67 -13.35 25.52
CA TYR A 36 -12.93 -13.69 24.87
C TYR A 36 -12.99 -15.20 24.59
N LYS A 37 -14.21 -15.72 24.50
CA LYS A 37 -14.51 -17.05 24.01
C LYS A 37 -15.82 -16.99 23.23
N THR A 38 -15.73 -17.06 21.92
CA THR A 38 -16.88 -16.98 21.02
C THR A 38 -17.35 -18.39 20.63
N SER A 39 -18.48 -18.46 19.94
CA SER A 39 -18.92 -19.67 19.21
C SER A 39 -18.58 -19.62 17.72
N ILE A 40 -17.76 -18.67 17.29
CA ILE A 40 -17.41 -18.46 15.88
C ILE A 40 -16.34 -19.50 15.47
N PRO A 41 -16.52 -20.24 14.35
CA PRO A 41 -15.53 -21.20 13.88
C PRO A 41 -14.17 -20.54 13.58
N GLU A 42 -13.06 -21.25 13.84
CA GLU A 42 -11.71 -20.76 13.55
C GLU A 42 -11.49 -20.41 12.07
N SER A 43 -12.21 -21.10 11.17
CA SER A 43 -12.20 -20.90 9.73
C SER A 43 -13.20 -19.87 9.21
N GLU A 44 -13.93 -19.17 10.08
CA GLU A 44 -14.90 -18.16 9.64
C GLU A 44 -14.20 -17.00 8.92
N THR A 45 -14.75 -16.63 7.77
CA THR A 45 -14.25 -15.56 6.90
C THR A 45 -15.21 -14.37 6.86
N ARG A 46 -16.48 -14.57 7.21
CA ARG A 46 -17.52 -13.56 7.08
C ARG A 46 -17.50 -12.56 8.22
N ILE A 47 -17.51 -11.28 7.87
CA ILE A 47 -17.57 -10.14 8.79
C ILE A 47 -18.86 -10.16 9.60
N SER A 48 -19.98 -10.51 8.97
CA SER A 48 -21.33 -10.57 9.58
C SER A 48 -21.40 -11.53 10.78
N ALA A 49 -20.63 -12.61 10.77
CA ALA A 49 -20.58 -13.58 11.87
C ALA A 49 -20.08 -12.98 13.20
N PHE A 50 -19.31 -11.89 13.14
CA PHE A 50 -18.76 -11.22 14.33
C PHE A 50 -19.69 -10.15 14.90
N GLN A 51 -20.73 -9.72 14.17
CA GLN A 51 -21.56 -8.57 14.53
C GLN A 51 -22.30 -8.78 15.86
N LYS A 52 -22.85 -9.97 16.07
CA LYS A 52 -23.64 -10.30 17.26
C LYS A 52 -22.80 -10.21 18.54
N ASP A 53 -21.57 -10.73 18.49
CA ASP A 53 -20.70 -10.84 19.66
C ASP A 53 -19.89 -9.54 19.89
N PHE A 54 -19.61 -8.77 18.83
CA PHE A 54 -18.81 -7.55 18.88
C PHE A 54 -19.48 -6.35 18.18
N PRO A 55 -20.70 -5.94 18.59
CA PRO A 55 -21.47 -4.93 17.87
C PRO A 55 -20.80 -3.54 17.85
N GLN A 56 -20.03 -3.19 18.88
CA GLN A 56 -19.34 -1.89 18.97
C GLN A 56 -18.18 -1.81 17.97
N GLN A 57 -17.31 -2.84 17.94
CA GLN A 57 -16.20 -2.95 17.01
C GLN A 57 -16.72 -3.07 15.58
N TYR A 58 -17.78 -3.86 15.35
CA TYR A 58 -18.44 -3.98 14.06
C TYR A 58 -18.98 -2.63 13.58
N ALA A 59 -19.74 -1.91 14.40
CA ALA A 59 -20.26 -0.59 14.05
C ALA A 59 -19.14 0.42 13.77
N SER A 60 -18.04 0.36 14.54
CA SER A 60 -16.86 1.17 14.25
C SER A 60 -16.17 0.77 12.95
N TYR A 61 -16.12 -0.52 12.62
CA TYR A 61 -15.55 -1.04 11.37
C TYR A 61 -16.38 -0.61 10.15
N MET A 62 -17.71 -0.57 10.28
CA MET A 62 -18.60 -0.09 9.20
C MET A 62 -18.41 1.39 8.87
N LYS A 63 -17.76 2.20 9.73
CA LYS A 63 -17.40 3.59 9.38
C LYS A 63 -16.38 3.67 8.24
N ASN A 64 -15.68 2.57 7.91
CA ASN A 64 -14.83 2.49 6.71
C ASN A 64 -15.62 2.60 5.40
N ASN A 65 -16.95 2.47 5.42
CA ASN A 65 -17.82 2.77 4.27
C ASN A 65 -17.88 4.27 3.93
N GLU A 66 -17.37 5.15 4.79
CA GLU A 66 -17.26 6.57 4.46
C GLU A 66 -16.21 6.78 3.35
N SER A 67 -16.65 7.34 2.22
CA SER A 67 -15.85 7.48 0.99
C SER A 67 -16.01 8.87 0.32
N SER A 68 -16.34 9.90 1.10
CA SER A 68 -16.65 11.25 0.61
C SER A 68 -15.77 12.37 1.19
N VAL A 69 -14.96 12.07 2.22
CA VAL A 69 -14.14 13.08 2.90
C VAL A 69 -12.69 13.05 2.42
N MET A 70 -12.20 14.23 2.03
CA MET A 70 -10.80 14.52 1.78
C MET A 70 -10.19 15.33 2.92
N THR A 71 -8.91 15.08 3.19
CA THR A 71 -8.00 15.94 3.96
C THR A 71 -7.12 16.71 2.97
N GLU A 72 -6.09 17.44 3.42
CA GLU A 72 -5.30 18.25 2.51
C GLU A 72 -4.61 17.42 1.41
N TYR A 73 -3.96 16.30 1.75
CA TYR A 73 -3.23 15.46 0.76
C TYR A 73 -3.82 14.06 0.54
N LYS A 74 -4.67 13.58 1.44
CA LYS A 74 -5.19 12.19 1.46
C LYS A 74 -6.70 12.19 1.68
N GLY A 75 -7.36 11.05 1.57
CA GLY A 75 -8.78 10.98 1.93
C GLY A 75 -9.37 9.62 1.65
N SER A 76 -10.68 9.59 1.37
CA SER A 76 -11.38 8.34 1.04
C SER A 76 -12.22 8.44 -0.23
N ILE A 77 -12.04 9.49 -1.02
CA ILE A 77 -12.55 9.54 -2.40
C ILE A 77 -11.49 8.88 -3.30
N PRO A 78 -11.84 7.80 -4.03
CA PRO A 78 -10.88 7.04 -4.85
C PRO A 78 -10.59 7.73 -6.19
N TYR A 79 -10.08 8.97 -6.15
CA TYR A 79 -9.70 9.73 -7.35
C TYR A 79 -8.50 9.10 -8.05
N HIS A 80 -8.34 9.34 -9.36
CA HIS A 80 -7.19 8.87 -10.12
C HIS A 80 -5.94 9.63 -9.70
N LYS A 81 -4.94 8.93 -9.15
CA LYS A 81 -3.76 9.57 -8.54
C LYS A 81 -2.90 10.38 -9.50
N ASN A 82 -3.08 10.24 -10.82
CA ASN A 82 -2.40 11.05 -11.83
C ASN A 82 -3.19 12.28 -12.29
N ASP A 83 -4.46 12.40 -11.94
CA ASP A 83 -5.34 13.42 -12.51
C ASP A 83 -5.40 14.66 -11.61
N ASN A 84 -4.62 15.68 -11.95
CA ASN A 84 -4.68 17.02 -11.34
C ASN A 84 -5.44 18.04 -12.20
N VAL A 85 -6.19 17.56 -13.21
CA VAL A 85 -6.90 18.40 -14.19
C VAL A 85 -8.39 18.45 -13.86
N ASN A 86 -8.99 17.29 -13.61
CA ASN A 86 -10.40 17.16 -13.30
C ASN A 86 -10.66 17.37 -11.80
N PRO A 87 -11.85 17.89 -11.41
CA PRO A 87 -12.23 17.95 -10.01
C PRO A 87 -12.50 16.56 -9.43
N LEU A 88 -12.65 16.50 -8.11
CA LEU A 88 -13.17 15.31 -7.43
C LEU A 88 -14.58 14.95 -7.98
N PRO A 89 -14.93 13.66 -8.05
CA PRO A 89 -14.16 12.50 -7.60
C PRO A 89 -13.15 11.95 -8.63
N LYS A 90 -13.03 12.56 -9.82
CA LYS A 90 -12.16 12.03 -10.88
C LYS A 90 -10.69 12.35 -10.63
N GLY A 91 -10.37 13.61 -10.37
CA GLY A 91 -9.03 14.09 -10.05
C GLY A 91 -8.94 14.80 -8.71
N PHE A 92 -7.76 15.29 -8.35
CA PHE A 92 -7.51 16.03 -7.12
C PHE A 92 -6.37 17.05 -7.28
N LYS A 93 -6.44 18.17 -6.55
CA LYS A 93 -5.45 19.26 -6.62
C LYS A 93 -4.00 18.80 -6.33
N HIS A 94 -3.82 17.77 -5.50
CA HIS A 94 -2.52 17.18 -5.17
C HIS A 94 -2.37 15.78 -5.79
N ALA A 95 -2.63 15.67 -7.09
CA ALA A 95 -2.32 14.48 -7.86
C ALA A 95 -0.92 14.56 -8.53
N GLN A 96 -0.43 13.42 -9.00
CA GLN A 96 0.92 13.20 -9.50
C GLN A 96 0.89 12.98 -11.02
N PRO A 97 1.00 14.04 -11.84
CA PRO A 97 0.63 14.00 -13.27
C PRO A 97 1.40 12.98 -14.10
N TYR A 98 2.62 12.61 -13.69
CA TYR A 98 3.51 11.76 -14.47
C TYR A 98 3.43 10.26 -14.19
N LEU A 99 2.56 9.79 -13.28
CA LEU A 99 2.52 8.37 -12.90
C LEU A 99 2.32 7.41 -14.10
N LYS A 100 1.43 7.75 -15.04
CA LYS A 100 1.20 6.92 -16.23
C LYS A 100 2.41 6.88 -17.17
N ASN A 101 3.20 7.96 -17.24
CA ASN A 101 4.45 7.98 -17.99
C ASN A 101 5.50 7.10 -17.32
N LEU A 102 5.71 7.26 -16.01
CA LEU A 102 6.75 6.56 -15.24
C LEU A 102 6.51 5.05 -15.11
N TRP A 103 5.26 4.61 -15.27
CA TRP A 103 4.88 3.20 -15.27
C TRP A 103 4.49 2.68 -16.65
N LEU A 104 4.95 3.33 -17.72
CA LEU A 104 4.61 2.96 -19.09
C LEU A 104 5.05 1.51 -19.41
N GLY A 105 4.08 0.69 -19.80
CA GLY A 105 4.24 -0.75 -20.04
C GLY A 105 3.90 -1.63 -18.83
N TYR A 106 3.53 -1.05 -17.70
CA TYR A 106 3.13 -1.77 -16.48
C TYR A 106 1.63 -1.55 -16.18
N PRO A 107 0.91 -2.50 -15.53
CA PRO A 107 -0.54 -2.37 -15.31
C PRO A 107 -0.96 -1.09 -14.59
N PHE A 108 -0.11 -0.50 -13.76
CA PHE A 108 -0.40 0.76 -13.08
C PHE A 108 -0.58 1.96 -14.04
N MET A 109 -0.14 1.88 -15.31
CA MET A 109 -0.46 2.92 -16.31
C MET A 109 -1.95 2.93 -16.68
N TYR A 110 -2.69 1.84 -16.46
CA TYR A 110 -4.12 1.77 -16.74
C TYR A 110 -4.93 2.46 -15.66
N GLU A 111 -4.74 2.08 -14.40
CA GLU A 111 -5.52 2.66 -13.30
C GLU A 111 -4.80 2.53 -11.95
N TYR A 112 -4.75 3.64 -11.22
CA TYR A 112 -4.20 3.72 -9.88
C TYR A 112 -4.85 4.87 -9.12
N ASN A 113 -5.60 4.53 -8.08
CA ASN A 113 -6.52 5.43 -7.41
C ASN A 113 -6.08 5.66 -5.97
N GLU A 114 -6.59 6.71 -5.35
CA GLU A 114 -6.46 6.91 -3.91
C GLU A 114 -7.15 5.78 -3.15
N ALA A 115 -6.49 5.27 -2.11
CA ALA A 115 -7.03 4.19 -1.29
C ALA A 115 -8.20 4.69 -0.44
N ARG A 116 -9.19 3.82 -0.22
CA ARG A 116 -10.32 4.05 0.70
C ARG A 116 -10.45 2.91 1.71
N GLY A 117 -11.54 2.90 2.48
CA GLY A 117 -11.71 2.00 3.61
C GLY A 117 -11.68 0.51 3.24
N HIS A 118 -11.26 -0.31 4.21
CA HIS A 118 -11.12 -1.78 4.06
C HIS A 118 -12.39 -2.51 3.60
N THR A 119 -13.56 -1.95 3.86
CA THR A 119 -14.84 -2.50 3.39
C THR A 119 -14.98 -2.50 1.88
N TYR A 120 -14.21 -1.67 1.16
CA TYR A 120 -14.21 -1.58 -0.30
C TYR A 120 -13.08 -2.37 -0.97
N ALA A 121 -12.20 -3.03 -0.22
CA ALA A 121 -10.98 -3.60 -0.78
C ALA A 121 -11.23 -4.60 -1.91
N VAL A 122 -12.27 -5.45 -1.81
CA VAL A 122 -12.66 -6.38 -2.87
C VAL A 122 -13.38 -5.66 -4.02
N GLU A 123 -14.31 -4.76 -3.73
CA GLU A 123 -15.00 -3.97 -4.76
C GLU A 123 -14.00 -3.20 -5.65
N ASP A 124 -13.06 -2.46 -5.05
CA ASP A 124 -12.03 -1.71 -5.77
C ASP A 124 -11.11 -2.64 -6.56
N PHE A 125 -10.78 -3.79 -5.99
CA PHE A 125 -9.95 -4.80 -6.65
C PHE A 125 -10.62 -5.38 -7.89
N LEU A 126 -11.92 -5.61 -7.84
CA LEU A 126 -12.68 -6.15 -8.95
C LEU A 126 -12.94 -5.12 -10.06
N ASN A 127 -12.98 -3.83 -9.70
CA ASN A 127 -13.24 -2.74 -10.64
C ASN A 127 -11.99 -2.17 -11.33
N ILE A 128 -10.80 -2.41 -10.78
CA ILE A 128 -9.56 -1.82 -11.30
C ILE A 128 -9.16 -2.35 -12.69
N ASP A 129 -8.76 -1.45 -13.60
CA ASP A 129 -8.34 -1.81 -14.96
C ASP A 129 -6.91 -2.39 -15.05
N ARG A 130 -6.22 -2.50 -13.91
CA ARG A 130 -4.94 -3.23 -13.82
C ARG A 130 -5.13 -4.71 -14.13
N ILE A 131 -6.22 -5.31 -13.65
CA ILE A 131 -6.60 -6.69 -13.98
C ILE A 131 -7.27 -6.68 -15.34
N ASN A 132 -6.88 -7.59 -16.23
CA ASN A 132 -7.50 -7.68 -17.54
C ASN A 132 -8.96 -8.16 -17.43
N ARG A 133 -9.88 -7.37 -17.98
CA ARG A 133 -11.32 -7.69 -18.07
C ARG A 133 -11.77 -7.92 -19.51
N PHE A 134 -10.85 -7.98 -20.48
CA PHE A 134 -11.14 -8.03 -21.92
C PHE A 134 -10.63 -9.31 -22.60
N ALA A 135 -9.90 -10.18 -21.89
CA ALA A 135 -9.41 -11.43 -22.49
C ALA A 135 -10.56 -12.40 -22.75
N ALA A 136 -10.62 -12.99 -23.95
CA ALA A 136 -11.68 -13.92 -24.35
C ALA A 136 -11.76 -15.17 -23.46
N ASP A 137 -10.63 -15.68 -23.00
CA ASP A 137 -10.56 -16.81 -22.04
C ASP A 137 -10.94 -16.40 -20.60
N GLY A 138 -11.16 -15.11 -20.36
CA GLY A 138 -11.51 -14.55 -19.06
C GLY A 138 -10.33 -14.33 -18.12
N LYS A 139 -9.08 -14.56 -18.55
CA LYS A 139 -7.90 -14.39 -17.70
C LYS A 139 -7.61 -12.92 -17.37
N GLY A 140 -7.21 -12.68 -16.12
CA GLY A 140 -6.83 -11.38 -15.61
C GLY A 140 -5.40 -10.98 -15.96
N GLY A 141 -4.54 -11.94 -16.31
CA GLY A 141 -3.13 -11.68 -16.66
C GLY A 141 -2.28 -11.25 -15.47
N LEU A 142 -2.76 -11.51 -14.25
CA LEU A 142 -2.07 -11.29 -12.98
C LEU A 142 -2.25 -12.53 -12.10
N PRO A 143 -1.30 -12.82 -11.20
CA PRO A 143 -1.37 -13.98 -10.32
C PRO A 143 -2.46 -13.85 -9.25
N ALA A 144 -3.00 -14.98 -8.80
CA ALA A 144 -3.95 -15.05 -7.69
C ALA A 144 -3.34 -14.54 -6.36
N THR A 145 -2.01 -14.44 -6.27
CA THR A 145 -1.32 -13.67 -5.22
C THR A 145 -1.86 -12.25 -5.04
N CYS A 146 -2.43 -11.63 -6.07
CA CYS A 146 -3.08 -10.32 -5.94
C CYS A 146 -4.23 -10.29 -4.90
N TRP A 147 -4.82 -11.44 -4.57
CA TRP A 147 -5.82 -11.58 -3.50
C TRP A 147 -5.21 -11.60 -2.08
N ASN A 148 -3.89 -11.82 -1.94
CA ASN A 148 -3.21 -12.06 -0.66
C ASN A 148 -3.58 -11.03 0.41
N CYS A 149 -3.66 -9.76 0.02
CA CYS A 149 -3.91 -8.62 0.91
C CYS A 149 -5.33 -8.03 0.70
N LYS A 150 -6.34 -8.86 0.39
CA LYS A 150 -7.70 -8.39 0.07
C LYS A 150 -8.82 -9.12 0.83
N THR A 151 -8.57 -10.33 1.31
CA THR A 151 -9.65 -11.17 1.88
C THR A 151 -9.11 -12.20 2.87
N PRO A 152 -9.87 -12.55 3.93
CA PRO A 152 -9.56 -13.70 4.79
C PRO A 152 -9.74 -15.05 4.08
N LYS A 153 -10.40 -15.11 2.91
CA LYS A 153 -10.50 -16.33 2.08
C LYS A 153 -9.13 -16.93 1.72
N MET A 154 -8.08 -16.12 1.77
CA MET A 154 -6.69 -16.57 1.61
C MET A 154 -6.33 -17.77 2.48
N MET A 155 -6.84 -17.86 3.72
CA MET A 155 -6.57 -18.99 4.60
C MET A 155 -7.19 -20.30 4.06
N GLU A 156 -8.38 -20.23 3.47
CA GLU A 156 -9.05 -21.35 2.82
C GLU A 156 -8.33 -21.74 1.53
N TRP A 157 -8.07 -20.76 0.66
CA TRP A 157 -7.46 -21.00 -0.64
C TRP A 157 -6.03 -21.52 -0.55
N VAL A 158 -5.19 -20.97 0.34
CA VAL A 158 -3.83 -21.50 0.55
C VAL A 158 -3.88 -22.90 1.17
N LYS A 159 -4.81 -23.17 2.09
CA LYS A 159 -4.99 -24.54 2.64
C LYS A 159 -5.41 -25.54 1.57
N GLN A 160 -6.28 -25.14 0.64
CA GLN A 160 -6.78 -26.01 -0.42
C GLN A 160 -5.76 -26.25 -1.54
N TYR A 161 -5.08 -25.19 -2.00
CA TYR A 161 -4.25 -25.24 -3.20
C TYR A 161 -2.75 -25.26 -2.91
N GLY A 162 -2.33 -24.98 -1.68
CA GLY A 162 -0.91 -24.90 -1.29
C GLY A 162 -0.13 -23.90 -2.14
N ASP A 163 1.11 -24.25 -2.45
CA ASP A 163 2.00 -23.43 -3.28
C ASP A 163 1.47 -23.17 -4.70
N ALA A 164 0.59 -24.03 -5.21
CA ALA A 164 -0.01 -23.84 -6.53
C ALA A 164 -1.03 -22.71 -6.57
N PHE A 165 -1.51 -22.22 -5.41
CA PHE A 165 -2.42 -21.07 -5.35
C PHE A 165 -1.84 -19.85 -6.06
N TRP A 166 -0.59 -19.51 -5.73
CA TRP A 166 0.01 -18.21 -6.04
C TRP A 166 0.04 -17.90 -7.54
N SER A 167 0.40 -18.88 -8.37
CA SER A 167 0.52 -18.71 -9.82
C SER A 167 -0.77 -18.92 -10.62
N LYS A 168 -1.90 -19.21 -9.96
CA LYS A 168 -3.22 -19.25 -10.63
C LYS A 168 -3.57 -17.88 -11.21
N ASP A 169 -4.49 -17.84 -12.16
CA ASP A 169 -4.96 -16.55 -12.65
C ASP A 169 -5.87 -15.89 -11.61
N VAL A 170 -5.71 -14.58 -11.40
CA VAL A 170 -6.49 -13.80 -10.43
C VAL A 170 -8.01 -13.94 -10.63
N ASN A 171 -8.49 -14.10 -11.87
CA ASN A 171 -9.92 -14.21 -12.17
C ASN A 171 -10.50 -15.60 -11.86
N GLU A 172 -9.69 -16.61 -11.54
CA GLU A 172 -10.20 -17.93 -11.08
C GLU A 172 -11.00 -17.83 -9.77
N PHE A 173 -10.80 -16.76 -8.99
CA PHE A 173 -11.41 -16.52 -7.68
C PHE A 173 -12.36 -15.31 -7.66
N ARG A 174 -12.73 -14.79 -8.84
CA ARG A 174 -13.47 -13.52 -9.00
C ARG A 174 -14.98 -13.63 -8.77
N SER A 175 -15.59 -14.73 -9.19
CA SER A 175 -17.05 -14.86 -9.27
C SER A 175 -17.72 -14.95 -7.88
N LYS A 176 -19.03 -14.68 -7.84
CA LYS A 176 -19.84 -14.64 -6.61
C LYS A 176 -19.86 -15.96 -5.84
N ASP A 177 -19.64 -17.09 -6.51
CA ASP A 177 -19.54 -18.41 -5.86
C ASP A 177 -18.18 -18.63 -5.16
N LYS A 178 -17.17 -17.80 -5.45
CA LYS A 178 -15.82 -17.90 -4.86
C LYS A 178 -15.61 -16.96 -3.69
N ILE A 179 -16.19 -15.76 -3.74
CA ILE A 179 -16.02 -14.73 -2.72
C ILE A 179 -17.26 -13.83 -2.64
N ASN A 180 -17.68 -13.51 -1.42
CA ASN A 180 -18.64 -12.43 -1.17
C ASN A 180 -17.89 -11.09 -1.05
N GLU A 181 -18.13 -10.18 -1.99
CA GLU A 181 -17.47 -8.87 -2.06
C GLU A 181 -17.55 -8.06 -0.75
N MET A 182 -18.71 -8.07 -0.08
CA MET A 182 -18.95 -7.23 1.10
C MET A 182 -18.63 -7.95 2.42
N ASP A 183 -18.95 -9.24 2.52
CA ASP A 183 -18.84 -9.99 3.76
C ASP A 183 -17.47 -10.67 3.93
N GLU A 184 -16.72 -10.85 2.84
CA GLU A 184 -15.41 -11.49 2.82
C GLU A 184 -14.32 -10.58 2.24
N THR A 185 -14.52 -9.27 2.29
CA THR A 185 -13.42 -8.29 2.20
C THR A 185 -12.52 -8.36 3.43
N ILE A 186 -11.50 -7.49 3.51
CA ILE A 186 -10.68 -7.33 4.71
C ILE A 186 -11.60 -7.19 5.93
N GLY A 187 -11.35 -7.92 7.00
CA GLY A 187 -12.29 -8.03 8.11
C GLY A 187 -11.68 -8.57 9.40
N CYS A 188 -12.55 -8.96 10.33
CA CYS A 188 -12.18 -9.41 11.67
C CYS A 188 -11.14 -10.55 11.61
N ALA A 189 -11.39 -11.54 10.75
CA ALA A 189 -10.58 -12.75 10.63
C ALA A 189 -9.15 -12.52 10.09
N ASN A 190 -8.86 -11.36 9.49
CA ASN A 190 -7.49 -11.02 9.06
C ASN A 190 -6.57 -10.67 10.22
N CYS A 191 -7.11 -10.20 11.35
CA CYS A 191 -6.32 -9.72 12.48
C CYS A 191 -6.62 -10.46 13.78
N HIS A 192 -7.78 -11.13 13.87
CA HIS A 192 -8.24 -11.79 15.09
C HIS A 192 -8.46 -13.28 14.86
N ASP A 193 -8.04 -14.08 15.82
CA ASP A 193 -8.52 -15.44 15.99
C ASP A 193 -10.03 -15.43 16.30
N PRO A 194 -10.89 -16.11 15.51
CA PRO A 194 -12.33 -16.00 15.69
C PRO A 194 -12.84 -16.51 17.02
N VAL A 195 -12.14 -17.49 17.64
CA VAL A 195 -12.56 -18.16 18.87
C VAL A 195 -12.20 -17.31 20.10
N THR A 196 -10.99 -16.75 20.11
CA THR A 196 -10.39 -16.08 21.28
C THR A 196 -10.29 -14.56 21.15
N MET A 197 -10.43 -14.04 19.92
CA MET A 197 -10.17 -12.67 19.51
C MET A 197 -8.75 -12.15 19.80
N GLU A 198 -7.81 -13.04 20.11
CA GLU A 198 -6.41 -12.68 20.19
C GLU A 198 -5.90 -12.22 18.83
N LEU A 199 -4.92 -11.30 18.81
CA LEU A 199 -4.33 -10.86 17.55
C LEU A 199 -3.58 -12.03 16.91
N ARG A 200 -3.82 -12.25 15.62
CA ARG A 200 -3.15 -13.28 14.81
C ARG A 200 -2.64 -12.71 13.48
N PRO A 201 -1.55 -13.28 12.92
CA PRO A 201 -1.20 -13.06 11.54
C PRO A 201 -1.89 -14.11 10.66
N TYR A 202 -2.68 -13.68 9.67
CA TYR A 202 -3.12 -14.57 8.59
C TYR A 202 -2.10 -14.62 7.43
N SER A 203 -1.34 -13.54 7.25
CA SER A 203 -0.43 -13.32 6.11
C SER A 203 0.75 -14.30 6.08
N GLU A 204 0.79 -15.14 5.03
CA GLU A 204 1.90 -16.05 4.77
C GLU A 204 3.26 -15.35 4.60
N PRO A 205 3.43 -14.27 3.81
CA PRO A 205 4.74 -13.61 3.68
C PRO A 205 5.24 -13.00 4.99
N LEU A 206 4.34 -12.50 5.86
CA LEU A 206 4.75 -12.02 7.18
C LEU A 206 5.20 -13.17 8.09
N LYS A 207 4.49 -14.31 8.08
CA LYS A 207 4.92 -15.52 8.83
C LYS A 207 6.28 -16.00 8.34
N ASP A 208 6.49 -16.01 7.02
CA ASP A 208 7.78 -16.36 6.42
C ASP A 208 8.88 -15.40 6.88
N TRP A 209 8.64 -14.08 6.90
CA TRP A 209 9.60 -13.11 7.43
C TRP A 209 9.90 -13.29 8.92
N LEU A 210 8.88 -13.46 9.77
CA LEU A 210 9.07 -13.70 11.19
C LEU A 210 9.92 -14.94 11.42
N LYS A 211 9.67 -16.01 10.67
CA LYS A 211 10.49 -17.23 10.70
C LYS A 211 11.93 -16.96 10.26
N ARG A 212 12.16 -16.26 9.14
CA ARG A 212 13.52 -15.95 8.64
C ARG A 212 14.30 -15.05 9.61
N SER A 213 13.63 -14.14 10.29
CA SER A 213 14.23 -13.22 11.27
C SER A 213 14.29 -13.77 12.70
N GLY A 214 13.94 -15.04 12.91
CA GLY A 214 14.02 -15.71 14.23
C GLY A 214 13.00 -15.22 15.26
N GLN A 215 11.90 -14.62 14.81
CA GLN A 215 10.84 -14.09 15.67
C GLN A 215 9.66 -15.07 15.80
N ASP A 216 9.10 -15.16 17.01
CA ASP A 216 7.96 -16.01 17.33
C ASP A 216 6.76 -15.14 17.74
N TRP A 217 5.68 -15.19 16.96
CA TRP A 217 4.46 -14.42 17.20
C TRP A 217 3.91 -14.58 18.63
N ALA A 218 3.98 -15.79 19.19
CA ALA A 218 3.45 -16.05 20.53
C ALA A 218 4.18 -15.23 21.60
N LYS A 219 5.48 -14.95 21.37
CA LYS A 219 6.36 -14.23 22.31
C LYS A 219 6.45 -12.72 22.04
N LEU A 220 5.94 -12.25 20.90
CA LEU A 220 5.92 -10.82 20.60
C LEU A 220 5.03 -10.05 21.58
N SER A 221 5.51 -8.88 22.00
CA SER A 221 4.74 -7.98 22.85
C SER A 221 3.44 -7.55 22.16
N ARG A 222 2.43 -7.20 22.96
CA ARG A 222 1.19 -6.62 22.44
C ARG A 222 1.46 -5.36 21.61
N ASN A 223 2.47 -4.58 21.97
CA ASN A 223 2.82 -3.35 21.25
C ASN A 223 3.33 -3.64 19.84
N GLN A 224 4.23 -4.63 19.67
CA GLN A 224 4.68 -5.06 18.34
C GLN A 224 3.51 -5.59 17.50
N LYS A 225 2.64 -6.41 18.08
CA LYS A 225 1.46 -6.96 17.38
C LYS A 225 0.54 -5.86 16.85
N ARG A 226 0.42 -4.73 17.56
CA ARG A 226 -0.39 -3.55 17.17
C ARG A 226 0.09 -2.81 15.92
N SER A 227 1.31 -3.06 15.47
CA SER A 227 1.81 -2.62 14.15
C SER A 227 1.89 -3.77 13.15
N LEU A 228 2.30 -4.96 13.60
CA LEU A 228 2.49 -6.11 12.71
C LEU A 228 1.20 -6.62 12.06
N VAL A 229 0.03 -6.43 12.68
CA VAL A 229 -1.25 -6.74 12.01
C VAL A 229 -1.50 -5.85 10.79
N CYS A 230 -0.95 -4.63 10.76
CA CYS A 230 -0.98 -3.73 9.60
C CYS A 230 0.09 -4.13 8.57
N ALA A 231 1.29 -4.49 9.06
CA ALA A 231 2.43 -4.95 8.25
C ALA A 231 2.19 -6.31 7.55
N GLN A 232 1.01 -6.90 7.72
CA GLN A 232 0.56 -8.02 6.90
C GLN A 232 0.34 -7.62 5.43
N CYS A 233 0.01 -6.35 5.19
CA CYS A 233 -0.45 -5.84 3.89
C CYS A 233 0.18 -4.48 3.53
N HIS A 234 0.38 -3.58 4.49
CA HIS A 234 0.89 -2.22 4.29
C HIS A 234 2.42 -2.20 4.25
N VAL A 235 2.95 -2.85 3.21
CA VAL A 235 4.38 -3.14 3.02
C VAL A 235 4.75 -3.16 1.54
N GLU A 236 6.03 -2.98 1.25
CA GLU A 236 6.60 -3.32 -0.05
C GLU A 236 6.67 -4.85 -0.22
N TYR A 237 6.39 -5.32 -1.43
CA TYR A 237 6.39 -6.74 -1.76
C TYR A 237 6.71 -7.00 -3.24
N TYR A 238 7.23 -8.19 -3.50
CA TYR A 238 7.38 -8.71 -4.86
C TYR A 238 6.85 -10.14 -4.99
N PHE A 239 6.77 -10.61 -6.23
CA PHE A 239 6.32 -11.96 -6.59
C PHE A 239 7.49 -12.84 -6.99
N THR A 240 7.63 -13.99 -6.33
CA THR A 240 8.75 -14.91 -6.55
C THR A 240 8.82 -15.37 -8.00
N HIS A 241 9.97 -15.16 -8.64
CA HIS A 241 10.25 -15.74 -9.94
C HIS A 241 10.34 -17.27 -9.84
N LYS A 242 9.78 -17.99 -10.82
CA LYS A 242 9.69 -19.47 -10.83
C LYS A 242 11.02 -20.20 -10.62
N ASP A 243 12.14 -19.56 -10.95
CA ASP A 243 13.48 -20.15 -10.80
C ASP A 243 13.97 -20.18 -9.33
N ASN A 244 13.32 -19.41 -8.45
CA ASN A 244 13.78 -19.14 -7.08
C ASN A 244 12.83 -19.66 -5.99
N GLY A 245 11.71 -20.29 -6.38
CA GLY A 245 10.71 -20.81 -5.45
C GLY A 245 9.33 -20.96 -6.11
N PRO A 246 8.27 -21.22 -5.32
CA PRO A 246 6.90 -21.27 -5.83
C PRO A 246 6.54 -20.01 -6.62
N ALA A 247 6.18 -20.20 -7.89
CA ALA A 247 5.94 -19.10 -8.81
C ALA A 247 4.88 -18.15 -8.27
N ALA A 248 5.17 -16.85 -8.32
CA ALA A 248 4.33 -15.76 -7.84
C ALA A 248 4.06 -15.72 -6.33
N LYS A 249 4.66 -16.58 -5.50
CA LYS A 249 4.51 -16.50 -4.04
C LYS A 249 5.00 -15.13 -3.55
N PRO A 250 4.23 -14.42 -2.69
CA PRO A 250 4.59 -13.09 -2.24
C PRO A 250 5.76 -13.16 -1.25
N VAL A 251 6.67 -12.19 -1.32
CA VAL A 251 7.81 -12.04 -0.40
C VAL A 251 7.99 -10.57 -0.06
N PHE A 252 8.35 -10.30 1.20
CA PHE A 252 8.78 -8.98 1.65
C PHE A 252 10.32 -8.88 1.54
N PRO A 253 10.88 -7.90 0.81
CA PRO A 253 12.31 -7.82 0.49
C PRO A 253 13.14 -7.20 1.62
N TRP A 254 12.99 -7.72 2.84
CA TRP A 254 13.48 -7.08 4.06
C TRP A 254 14.80 -7.65 4.58
N ASP A 255 15.33 -8.69 3.94
CA ASP A 255 16.51 -9.42 4.42
C ASP A 255 17.77 -8.53 4.52
N ASN A 256 17.81 -7.42 3.78
CA ASN A 256 18.90 -6.42 3.84
C ASN A 256 18.59 -5.22 4.76
N GLY A 257 17.36 -5.08 5.24
CA GLY A 257 16.87 -3.89 5.94
C GLY A 257 15.58 -3.32 5.32
N PHE A 258 15.11 -2.22 5.89
CA PHE A 258 13.82 -1.59 5.53
C PHE A 258 14.00 -0.29 4.73
N ASN A 259 15.22 0.18 4.50
CA ASN A 259 15.44 1.43 3.77
C ASN A 259 15.38 1.21 2.26
N PRO A 260 15.15 2.29 1.47
CA PRO A 260 15.15 2.19 0.01
C PRO A 260 16.46 1.62 -0.56
N GLU A 261 17.61 2.01 0.00
CA GLU A 261 18.91 1.46 -0.41
C GLU A 261 19.01 -0.04 -0.10
N ASP A 262 18.55 -0.48 1.07
CA ASP A 262 18.59 -1.88 1.49
C ASP A 262 17.78 -2.75 0.51
N MET A 263 16.56 -2.31 0.19
CA MET A 263 15.69 -2.97 -0.79
C MET A 263 16.29 -2.93 -2.20
N TYR A 264 16.87 -1.81 -2.62
CA TYR A 264 17.54 -1.72 -3.91
C TYR A 264 18.71 -2.73 -4.01
N GLN A 265 19.52 -2.86 -2.96
CA GLN A 265 20.60 -3.86 -2.92
C GLN A 265 20.06 -5.28 -2.89
N TYR A 266 18.97 -5.54 -2.18
CA TYR A 266 18.27 -6.83 -2.21
C TYR A 266 17.87 -7.18 -3.65
N TYR A 267 17.25 -6.26 -4.38
CA TYR A 267 16.78 -6.48 -5.75
C TYR A 267 17.87 -6.57 -6.83
N LYS A 268 19.16 -6.50 -6.46
CA LYS A 268 20.26 -6.91 -7.36
C LYS A 268 20.33 -8.43 -7.54
N GLY A 269 19.67 -9.19 -6.68
CA GLY A 269 19.41 -10.62 -6.85
C GLY A 269 17.92 -10.93 -7.03
N HIS A 270 17.54 -12.18 -6.73
CA HIS A 270 16.15 -12.67 -6.70
C HIS A 270 15.35 -12.62 -8.02
N GLY A 271 15.97 -12.21 -9.12
CA GLY A 271 15.42 -12.30 -10.47
C GLY A 271 15.63 -13.66 -11.15
N PRO A 272 15.34 -13.77 -12.46
CA PRO A 272 15.56 -14.98 -13.24
C PRO A 272 17.01 -15.47 -13.16
N LYS A 273 17.24 -16.78 -13.22
CA LYS A 273 18.59 -17.35 -13.20
C LYS A 273 19.29 -17.17 -14.56
N GLY A 274 20.55 -16.78 -14.53
CA GLY A 274 21.42 -16.76 -15.70
C GLY A 274 21.83 -18.17 -16.14
N ALA A 275 22.59 -18.26 -17.23
CA ALA A 275 23.14 -19.53 -17.73
C ALA A 275 24.06 -20.23 -16.71
N ASP A 276 24.62 -19.47 -15.76
CA ASP A 276 25.44 -19.97 -14.64
C ASP A 276 24.63 -20.44 -13.44
N GLY A 277 23.29 -20.39 -13.52
CA GLY A 277 22.37 -20.79 -12.46
C GLY A 277 22.23 -19.79 -11.31
N LYS A 278 22.89 -18.63 -11.36
CA LYS A 278 22.78 -17.59 -10.33
C LYS A 278 21.61 -16.65 -10.61
N PRO A 279 20.81 -16.27 -9.60
CA PRO A 279 19.75 -15.27 -9.79
C PRO A 279 20.36 -13.92 -10.21
N GLY A 280 19.87 -13.38 -11.33
CA GLY A 280 20.15 -12.00 -11.73
C GLY A 280 19.30 -10.98 -10.97
N PRO A 281 19.40 -9.69 -11.34
CA PRO A 281 18.56 -8.64 -10.78
C PRO A 281 17.07 -8.89 -11.00
N PHE A 282 16.27 -8.62 -9.97
CA PHE A 282 14.81 -8.73 -10.05
C PHE A 282 14.23 -7.66 -10.98
N VAL A 283 13.20 -7.98 -11.76
CA VAL A 283 12.55 -7.01 -12.67
C VAL A 283 11.05 -7.25 -12.65
N ASP A 284 10.29 -6.23 -12.25
CA ASP A 284 8.83 -6.26 -12.35
C ASP A 284 8.36 -6.06 -13.79
N TRP A 285 8.95 -5.09 -14.49
CA TRP A 285 8.72 -4.84 -15.91
C TRP A 285 9.88 -4.10 -16.55
N THR A 286 9.93 -4.14 -17.88
CA THR A 286 10.83 -3.29 -18.66
C THR A 286 10.06 -2.07 -19.16
N HIS A 287 10.50 -0.87 -18.79
CA HIS A 287 9.83 0.38 -19.14
C HIS A 287 9.74 0.56 -20.67
N ALA A 288 8.54 0.79 -21.20
CA ALA A 288 8.28 0.71 -22.64
C ALA A 288 9.04 1.76 -23.48
N ALA A 289 9.36 2.93 -22.92
CA ALA A 289 10.16 3.95 -23.60
C ALA A 289 11.68 3.67 -23.51
N SER A 290 12.25 3.82 -22.32
CA SER A 290 13.71 3.72 -22.05
C SER A 290 14.31 2.32 -22.14
N LYS A 291 13.49 1.26 -22.08
CA LYS A 291 13.90 -0.15 -22.02
C LYS A 291 14.67 -0.55 -20.76
N VAL A 292 14.52 0.21 -19.68
CA VAL A 292 15.14 -0.10 -18.37
C VAL A 292 14.30 -1.16 -17.64
N GLY A 293 14.95 -2.16 -17.04
CA GLY A 293 14.29 -3.10 -16.13
C GLY A 293 14.00 -2.44 -14.78
N MET A 294 12.74 -2.26 -14.44
CA MET A 294 12.28 -1.48 -13.29
C MET A 294 11.90 -2.35 -12.10
N ILE A 295 11.82 -1.72 -10.93
CA ILE A 295 11.20 -2.24 -9.72
C ILE A 295 9.99 -1.35 -9.43
N LYS A 296 8.86 -1.93 -9.06
CA LYS A 296 7.68 -1.21 -8.57
C LYS A 296 7.71 -1.23 -7.05
N MET A 297 7.53 -0.08 -6.41
CA MET A 297 7.30 -0.01 -4.96
C MET A 297 5.81 0.03 -4.63
N GLN A 298 5.37 -0.71 -3.61
CA GLN A 298 3.99 -0.75 -3.14
C GLN A 298 3.93 -0.36 -1.67
N HIS A 299 3.18 0.70 -1.37
CA HIS A 299 2.75 1.11 -0.02
C HIS A 299 3.66 0.64 1.15
N PRO A 300 4.94 1.07 1.20
CA PRO A 300 5.90 0.66 2.23
C PRO A 300 5.65 1.39 3.57
N ASP A 301 4.41 1.39 4.03
CA ASP A 301 3.98 2.18 5.18
C ASP A 301 4.67 1.68 6.46
N TYR A 302 4.82 0.35 6.65
CA TYR A 302 5.54 -0.21 7.80
C TYR A 302 7.03 0.13 7.77
N GLU A 303 7.69 -0.04 6.62
CA GLU A 303 9.12 0.16 6.44
C GLU A 303 9.51 1.63 6.56
N MET A 304 8.65 2.54 6.06
CA MET A 304 8.77 3.97 6.27
C MET A 304 8.58 4.33 7.75
N PHE A 305 7.58 3.75 8.41
CA PHE A 305 7.19 4.10 9.77
C PHE A 305 8.15 3.62 10.86
N GLN A 306 8.64 2.37 10.76
CA GLN A 306 9.23 1.65 11.89
C GLN A 306 10.45 2.32 12.53
N ASP A 307 11.21 3.09 11.75
CA ASP A 307 12.36 3.89 12.22
C ASP A 307 12.12 5.41 12.12
N GLY A 308 10.88 5.82 11.83
CA GLY A 308 10.45 7.21 11.95
C GLY A 308 10.32 7.64 13.41
N PRO A 309 10.13 8.94 13.68
CA PRO A 309 10.10 9.47 15.05
C PRO A 309 9.10 8.76 15.98
N HIS A 310 7.96 8.30 15.45
CA HIS A 310 6.95 7.58 16.20
C HIS A 310 7.27 6.09 16.34
N GLY A 311 7.59 5.39 15.24
CA GLY A 311 7.88 3.96 15.24
C GLY A 311 9.11 3.63 16.10
N ALA A 312 10.19 4.39 15.96
CA ALA A 312 11.41 4.22 16.74
C ALA A 312 11.20 4.49 18.24
N ALA A 313 10.22 5.33 18.59
CA ALA A 313 9.82 5.60 19.98
C ALA A 313 8.80 4.58 20.54
N GLY A 314 8.46 3.54 19.77
CA GLY A 314 7.56 2.48 20.19
C GLY A 314 6.07 2.83 20.11
N VAL A 315 5.70 3.93 19.43
CA VAL A 315 4.31 4.15 19.04
C VAL A 315 3.92 3.10 17.99
N ALA A 316 2.71 2.59 18.03
CA ALA A 316 2.21 1.59 17.10
C ALA A 316 1.20 2.20 16.11
N CYS A 317 1.00 1.55 14.96
CA CYS A 317 -0.02 1.97 13.97
C CYS A 317 -1.40 2.13 14.63
N ALA A 318 -1.76 1.19 15.49
CA ALA A 318 -3.02 1.19 16.22
C ALA A 318 -3.15 2.30 17.28
N ASP A 319 -2.09 3.03 17.65
CA ASP A 319 -2.22 4.19 18.55
C ASP A 319 -2.84 5.38 17.81
N CYS A 320 -2.49 5.58 16.54
CA CYS A 320 -2.99 6.68 15.72
C CYS A 320 -4.24 6.31 14.91
N HIS A 321 -4.29 5.10 14.35
CA HIS A 321 -5.37 4.68 13.44
C HIS A 321 -6.45 3.82 14.09
N MET A 322 -6.21 3.31 15.30
CA MET A 322 -7.21 2.58 16.09
C MET A 322 -7.28 3.12 17.53
N PRO A 323 -7.42 4.45 17.71
CA PRO A 323 -7.38 5.07 19.02
C PRO A 323 -8.51 4.53 19.91
N TYR A 324 -8.30 4.56 21.23
CA TYR A 324 -9.36 4.24 22.17
C TYR A 324 -10.46 5.30 22.11
N MET A 325 -11.68 4.88 21.83
CA MET A 325 -12.90 5.67 21.84
C MET A 325 -13.75 5.30 23.07
N ARG A 326 -14.55 6.25 23.57
CA ARG A 326 -15.56 5.96 24.60
C ARG A 326 -16.92 5.76 23.94
N GLU A 327 -17.44 4.53 24.01
CA GLU A 327 -18.78 4.19 23.53
C GLU A 327 -19.53 3.42 24.64
N GLY A 328 -20.72 3.90 25.04
CA GLY A 328 -21.52 3.26 26.09
C GLY A 328 -20.81 3.11 27.44
N GLY A 329 -19.95 4.07 27.81
CA GLY A 329 -19.19 4.05 29.05
C GLY A 329 -17.94 3.16 29.06
N LYS A 330 -17.65 2.42 27.98
CA LYS A 330 -16.47 1.55 27.85
C LYS A 330 -15.46 2.11 26.85
N LYS A 331 -14.17 1.81 27.06
CA LYS A 331 -13.12 2.07 26.07
C LYS A 331 -13.12 0.96 25.03
N VAL A 332 -13.27 1.32 23.76
CA VAL A 332 -13.22 0.41 22.60
C VAL A 332 -12.17 0.94 21.63
N SER A 333 -11.36 0.07 21.03
CA SER A 333 -10.47 0.50 19.95
C SER A 333 -11.28 0.81 18.70
N SER A 334 -11.12 2.02 18.16
CA SER A 334 -11.69 2.36 16.86
C SER A 334 -11.25 1.34 15.81
N HIS A 335 -12.20 0.87 15.01
CA HIS A 335 -11.94 0.09 13.80
C HIS A 335 -12.24 0.90 12.53
N TRP A 336 -12.41 2.21 12.66
CA TRP A 336 -12.40 3.14 11.53
C TRP A 336 -10.95 3.47 11.17
N MET A 337 -10.39 2.70 10.25
CA MET A 337 -8.98 2.75 9.85
C MET A 337 -8.85 3.76 8.71
N THR A 338 -8.74 5.04 9.08
CA THR A 338 -8.75 6.16 8.14
C THR A 338 -7.66 7.18 8.48
N SER A 339 -7.60 8.29 7.73
CA SER A 339 -6.73 9.42 8.04
C SER A 339 -7.08 10.01 9.42
N PRO A 340 -6.14 10.07 10.38
CA PRO A 340 -6.38 10.70 11.68
C PRO A 340 -6.76 12.19 11.56
N LEU A 341 -6.35 12.83 10.46
CA LEU A 341 -6.66 14.23 10.16
C LEU A 341 -8.14 14.50 9.87
N LYS A 342 -8.97 13.46 9.65
CA LYS A 342 -10.43 13.63 9.53
C LYS A 342 -11.09 14.08 10.83
N ASP A 343 -10.47 13.80 11.98
CA ASP A 343 -10.95 14.32 13.26
C ASP A 343 -10.52 15.78 13.42
N PRO A 344 -11.45 16.76 13.48
CA PRO A 344 -11.08 18.15 13.67
C PRO A 344 -10.33 18.36 15.00
N GLU A 345 -10.63 17.54 16.02
CA GLU A 345 -10.03 17.63 17.35
C GLU A 345 -8.73 16.85 17.52
N LEU A 346 -8.32 16.06 16.53
CA LEU A 346 -7.15 15.17 16.57
C LEU A 346 -7.03 14.37 17.88
N ARG A 347 -8.13 13.75 18.32
CA ARG A 347 -8.22 13.06 19.62
C ARG A 347 -7.25 11.89 19.74
N ALA A 348 -6.92 11.23 18.63
CA ALA A 348 -5.92 10.16 18.59
C ALA A 348 -4.53 10.68 19.02
N CYS A 349 -4.13 11.86 18.52
CA CYS A 349 -2.85 12.48 18.80
C CYS A 349 -2.79 13.06 20.23
N ARG A 350 -3.89 13.66 20.69
CA ARG A 350 -3.97 14.36 21.98
C ARG A 350 -4.03 13.44 23.20
N GLN A 351 -4.05 12.11 23.02
CA GLN A 351 -3.77 11.17 24.12
C GLN A 351 -2.33 11.28 24.61
N CYS A 352 -1.40 11.67 23.74
CA CYS A 352 0.02 11.86 24.05
C CYS A 352 0.41 13.35 24.05
N HIS A 353 -0.13 14.11 23.09
CA HIS A 353 0.15 15.55 22.92
C HIS A 353 -0.96 16.41 23.53
N ALA A 354 -1.31 16.15 24.79
CA ALA A 354 -2.44 16.80 25.46
C ALA A 354 -2.27 18.34 25.60
N ASP A 355 -1.03 18.81 25.56
CA ASP A 355 -0.65 20.21 25.68
C ASP A 355 -0.65 20.97 24.33
N LYS A 356 -0.99 20.30 23.22
CA LYS A 356 -1.09 20.91 21.90
C LYS A 356 -2.54 21.01 21.44
N THR A 357 -2.85 22.08 20.71
CA THR A 357 -4.14 22.23 20.02
C THR A 357 -4.19 21.35 18.77
N ALA A 358 -5.41 21.03 18.31
CA ALA A 358 -5.58 20.28 17.08
C ALA A 358 -5.00 21.02 15.86
N ASP A 359 -5.16 22.35 15.79
CA ASP A 359 -4.59 23.16 14.70
C ASP A 359 -3.06 23.16 14.70
N TYR A 360 -2.42 23.20 15.88
CA TYR A 360 -0.97 23.07 15.96
C TYR A 360 -0.51 21.74 15.38
N LEU A 361 -1.12 20.64 15.85
CA LEU A 361 -0.77 19.29 15.41
C LEU A 361 -1.00 19.12 13.90
N ARG A 362 -2.16 19.54 13.38
CA ARG A 362 -2.48 19.53 11.94
C ARG A 362 -1.44 20.31 11.14
N GLY A 363 -1.11 21.53 11.57
CA GLY A 363 -0.10 22.36 10.92
C GLY A 363 1.28 21.72 10.90
N ARG A 364 1.66 20.92 11.92
CA ARG A 364 2.92 20.16 11.91
C ARG A 364 2.90 18.97 10.94
N VAL A 365 1.76 18.30 10.78
CA VAL A 365 1.59 17.25 9.77
C VAL A 365 1.71 17.87 8.37
N GLU A 366 0.91 18.89 8.07
CA GLU A 366 0.88 19.55 6.78
C GLU A 366 2.20 20.23 6.43
N TYR A 367 2.97 20.71 7.42
CA TYR A 367 4.33 21.23 7.20
C TYR A 367 5.26 20.22 6.53
N THR A 368 5.15 18.94 6.91
CA THR A 368 5.94 17.84 6.34
C THR A 368 5.36 17.44 5.00
N GLN A 369 4.05 17.19 4.94
CA GLN A 369 3.38 16.71 3.73
C GLN A 369 3.55 17.66 2.55
N LYS A 370 3.47 18.97 2.79
CA LYS A 370 3.71 19.98 1.77
C LYS A 370 5.11 19.85 1.14
N LYS A 371 6.15 19.76 1.96
CA LYS A 371 7.53 19.64 1.46
C LYS A 371 7.76 18.32 0.76
N ALA A 372 7.26 17.23 1.33
CA ALA A 372 7.37 15.90 0.74
C ALA A 372 6.70 15.86 -0.64
N PHE A 373 5.46 16.36 -0.75
CA PHE A 373 4.72 16.37 -2.01
C PHE A 373 5.36 17.26 -3.07
N GLU A 374 5.78 18.48 -2.70
CA GLU A 374 6.47 19.40 -3.63
C GLU A 374 7.79 18.83 -4.16
N GLN A 375 8.56 18.14 -3.33
CA GLN A 375 9.81 17.50 -3.75
C GLN A 375 9.55 16.21 -4.55
N LEU A 376 8.50 15.46 -4.21
CA LEU A 376 8.11 14.26 -4.94
C LEU A 376 7.78 14.58 -6.40
N LEU A 377 7.01 15.64 -6.66
CA LEU A 377 6.69 16.06 -8.02
C LEU A 377 7.96 16.40 -8.83
N LYS A 378 8.94 17.05 -8.21
CA LYS A 378 10.23 17.36 -8.85
C LYS A 378 11.05 16.09 -9.13
N ALA A 379 11.09 15.15 -8.18
CA ALA A 379 11.74 13.86 -8.35
C ALA A 379 11.13 13.05 -9.51
N GLN A 380 9.80 13.09 -9.65
CA GLN A 380 9.09 12.46 -10.77
C GLN A 380 9.41 13.14 -12.11
N GLU A 381 9.46 14.48 -12.15
CA GLU A 381 9.81 15.24 -13.36
C GLU A 381 11.23 14.89 -13.86
N ILE A 382 12.23 14.85 -12.98
CA ILE A 382 13.59 14.45 -13.38
C ILE A 382 13.67 12.95 -13.74
N SER A 383 12.87 12.09 -13.11
CA SER A 383 12.77 10.68 -13.48
C SER A 383 12.20 10.48 -14.89
N VAL A 384 11.21 11.29 -15.31
CA VAL A 384 10.72 11.30 -16.70
C VAL A 384 11.82 11.75 -17.66
N LYS A 385 12.55 12.82 -17.30
CA LYS A 385 13.68 13.31 -18.09
C LYS A 385 14.79 12.27 -18.22
N ALA A 386 15.07 11.50 -17.17
CA ALA A 386 16.04 10.41 -17.18
C ALA A 386 15.63 9.27 -18.14
N HIS A 387 14.35 8.87 -18.10
CA HIS A 387 13.81 7.92 -19.08
C HIS A 387 13.89 8.43 -20.51
N GLU A 388 13.59 9.71 -20.74
CA GLU A 388 13.67 10.32 -22.06
C GLU A 388 15.13 10.42 -22.57
N ALA A 389 16.07 10.78 -21.71
CA ALA A 389 17.50 10.82 -22.04
C ALA A 389 18.01 9.44 -22.47
N VAL A 390 17.69 8.38 -21.70
CA VAL A 390 18.03 7.00 -22.08
C VAL A 390 17.33 6.58 -23.37
N ARG A 391 16.05 6.94 -23.57
CA ARG A 391 15.31 6.64 -24.81
C ARG A 391 15.95 7.29 -26.04
N LEU A 392 16.30 8.58 -25.94
CA LEU A 392 16.99 9.32 -27.00
C LEU A 392 18.37 8.74 -27.28
N ALA A 393 19.15 8.45 -26.23
CA ALA A 393 20.47 7.86 -26.38
C ALA A 393 20.42 6.47 -27.04
N ASN A 394 19.45 5.62 -26.69
CA ASN A 394 19.23 4.32 -27.34
C ASN A 394 18.97 4.46 -28.85
N ALA A 395 18.26 5.51 -29.26
CA ALA A 395 17.88 5.78 -30.65
C ALA A 395 18.89 6.69 -31.39
N TYR A 396 20.03 7.02 -30.78
CA TYR A 396 20.95 8.01 -31.33
C TYR A 396 21.81 7.43 -32.45
N GLU A 397 21.71 8.02 -33.65
CA GLU A 397 22.42 7.58 -34.87
C GLU A 397 23.71 8.37 -35.14
N GLY A 398 23.98 9.43 -34.37
CA GLY A 398 25.19 10.25 -34.50
C GLY A 398 26.43 9.62 -33.87
N LYS A 399 27.50 10.41 -33.77
CA LYS A 399 28.77 9.98 -33.16
C LYS A 399 28.58 9.67 -31.67
N ARG A 400 28.91 8.44 -31.26
CA ARG A 400 28.84 8.00 -29.87
C ARG A 400 30.21 8.10 -29.19
N ALA A 401 30.21 8.21 -27.87
CA ALA A 401 31.42 8.09 -27.06
C ALA A 401 32.03 6.68 -27.18
N ALA A 402 33.34 6.56 -26.98
CA ALA A 402 34.04 5.26 -27.07
C ALA A 402 33.56 4.26 -26.02
N ASP A 403 33.13 4.75 -24.85
CA ASP A 403 32.61 4.00 -23.70
C ASP A 403 31.07 3.95 -23.66
N TYR A 404 30.38 4.12 -24.81
CA TYR A 404 28.92 4.21 -24.91
C TYR A 404 28.17 3.11 -24.13
N ASP A 405 28.54 1.84 -24.31
CA ASP A 405 27.80 0.72 -23.70
C ASP A 405 27.94 0.70 -22.17
N ALA A 406 29.11 1.06 -21.64
CA ALA A 406 29.34 1.17 -20.21
C ALA A 406 28.54 2.34 -19.61
N LEU A 407 28.59 3.51 -20.25
CA LEU A 407 27.81 4.69 -19.85
C LEU A 407 26.30 4.41 -19.88
N MET A 408 25.81 3.75 -20.93
CA MET A 408 24.40 3.41 -21.04
C MET A 408 23.97 2.33 -20.05
N THR A 409 24.85 1.40 -19.66
CA THR A 409 24.57 0.44 -18.59
C THR A 409 24.38 1.17 -17.26
N GLU A 410 25.31 2.07 -16.91
CA GLU A 410 25.20 2.86 -15.69
C GLU A 410 24.01 3.83 -15.72
N ALA A 411 23.71 4.45 -16.86
CA ALA A 411 22.56 5.35 -17.00
C ALA A 411 21.24 4.61 -16.74
N ARG A 412 21.08 3.40 -17.28
CA ARG A 412 19.88 2.57 -17.05
C ARG A 412 19.76 2.17 -15.57
N GLU A 413 20.89 1.84 -14.93
CA GLU A 413 20.89 1.51 -13.50
C GLU A 413 20.49 2.71 -12.64
N MET A 414 20.93 3.91 -13.01
CA MET A 414 20.58 5.14 -12.33
C MET A 414 19.11 5.53 -12.54
N VAL A 415 18.51 5.25 -13.70
CA VAL A 415 17.06 5.36 -13.91
C VAL A 415 16.31 4.40 -12.98
N ARG A 416 16.72 3.13 -12.95
CA ARG A 416 16.10 2.10 -12.12
C ARG A 416 16.14 2.47 -10.63
N LYS A 417 17.33 2.86 -10.14
CA LYS A 417 17.53 3.27 -8.74
C LYS A 417 16.79 4.56 -8.40
N GLY A 418 16.90 5.59 -9.25
CA GLY A 418 16.19 6.85 -9.07
C GLY A 418 14.68 6.65 -8.98
N GLN A 419 14.13 5.77 -9.82
CA GLN A 419 12.70 5.46 -9.78
C GLN A 419 12.28 4.68 -8.54
N LEU A 420 13.03 3.66 -8.11
CA LEU A 420 12.73 2.94 -6.87
C LEU A 420 12.60 3.92 -5.69
N PHE A 421 13.50 4.88 -5.60
CA PHE A 421 13.54 5.81 -4.47
C PHE A 421 12.33 6.75 -4.43
N TRP A 422 11.95 7.41 -5.53
CA TRP A 422 10.73 8.24 -5.48
C TRP A 422 9.47 7.38 -5.37
N ASP A 423 9.44 6.19 -5.95
CA ASP A 423 8.27 5.31 -5.90
C ASP A 423 8.04 4.78 -4.46
N TYR A 424 9.12 4.54 -3.71
CA TYR A 424 9.06 4.21 -2.28
C TYR A 424 8.31 5.29 -1.49
N VAL A 425 8.57 6.56 -1.79
CA VAL A 425 7.88 7.70 -1.14
C VAL A 425 6.48 7.93 -1.71
N SER A 426 6.29 7.82 -3.03
CA SER A 426 5.01 8.04 -3.72
C SER A 426 3.94 7.02 -3.35
N ALA A 427 4.37 5.76 -3.18
CA ALA A 427 3.49 4.65 -2.87
C ALA A 427 3.07 4.64 -1.39
N GLU A 428 3.88 5.23 -0.51
CA GLU A 428 3.61 5.40 0.93
C GLU A 428 2.49 6.42 1.19
N ASN A 429 1.62 6.14 2.16
CA ASN A 429 0.34 6.85 2.28
C ASN A 429 0.35 8.06 3.22
N SER A 430 1.37 8.26 4.04
CA SER A 430 1.42 9.37 4.99
C SER A 430 1.88 10.69 4.36
N VAL A 431 2.38 10.64 3.12
CA VAL A 431 3.03 11.77 2.44
C VAL A 431 4.19 12.28 3.31
N GLY A 432 4.97 11.32 3.82
CA GLY A 432 6.17 11.53 4.61
C GLY A 432 5.98 11.82 6.09
N PHE A 433 4.75 11.92 6.61
CA PHE A 433 4.55 12.14 8.05
C PHE A 433 5.05 10.98 8.92
N HIS A 434 4.99 9.74 8.44
CA HIS A 434 5.51 8.59 9.18
C HIS A 434 7.01 8.68 9.43
N ASN A 435 7.79 9.15 8.45
CA ASN A 435 9.22 9.43 8.61
C ASN A 435 9.65 10.62 7.74
N PRO A 436 9.63 11.85 8.30
CA PRO A 436 9.89 13.08 7.54
C PRO A 436 11.31 13.14 6.98
N ALA A 437 12.31 12.70 7.76
CA ALA A 437 13.71 12.78 7.38
C ALA A 437 14.03 11.79 6.27
N LYS A 438 13.67 10.51 6.45
CA LYS A 438 13.83 9.47 5.42
C LYS A 438 13.16 9.87 4.13
N THR A 439 11.96 10.45 4.20
CA THR A 439 11.23 10.88 3.00
C THR A 439 12.02 11.90 2.19
N LEU A 440 12.50 12.97 2.81
CA LEU A 440 13.22 14.03 2.09
C LEU A 440 14.60 13.56 1.60
N ASP A 441 15.30 12.75 2.40
CA ASP A 441 16.57 12.13 2.01
C ASP A 441 16.39 11.21 0.79
N THR A 442 15.39 10.33 0.83
CA THR A 442 15.07 9.41 -0.27
C THR A 442 14.71 10.15 -1.56
N LEU A 443 13.92 11.23 -1.47
CA LEU A 443 13.58 12.05 -2.64
C LEU A 443 14.80 12.80 -3.19
N MET A 444 15.71 13.26 -2.33
CA MET A 444 16.95 13.88 -2.76
C MET A 444 17.84 12.88 -3.51
N THR A 445 18.07 11.69 -2.95
CA THR A 445 18.83 10.63 -3.63
C THR A 445 18.17 10.17 -4.93
N SER A 446 16.84 10.14 -5.00
CA SER A 446 16.10 9.88 -6.24
C SER A 446 16.43 10.88 -7.34
N MET A 447 16.43 12.17 -7.00
CA MET A 447 16.78 13.25 -7.94
C MET A 447 18.24 13.16 -8.39
N GLU A 448 19.17 12.89 -7.47
CA GLU A 448 20.60 12.71 -7.78
C GLU A 448 20.83 11.54 -8.74
N CYS A 449 20.21 10.38 -8.48
CA CYS A 449 20.30 9.23 -9.38
C CYS A 449 19.70 9.55 -10.76
N SER A 450 18.52 10.14 -10.81
CA SER A 450 17.85 10.48 -12.07
C SER A 450 18.66 11.51 -12.88
N GLN A 451 19.24 12.52 -12.23
CA GLN A 451 20.12 13.48 -12.89
C GLN A 451 21.39 12.79 -13.40
N LYS A 452 22.01 11.90 -12.60
CA LYS A 452 23.18 11.13 -13.05
C LYS A 452 22.88 10.30 -14.30
N ALA A 453 21.68 9.71 -14.39
CA ALA A 453 21.26 9.01 -15.60
C ALA A 453 21.19 9.94 -16.83
N VAL A 454 20.66 11.16 -16.67
CA VAL A 454 20.63 12.18 -17.73
C VAL A 454 22.05 12.53 -18.17
N ASP A 455 22.95 12.77 -17.21
CA ASP A 455 24.34 13.14 -17.49
C ASP A 455 25.07 12.04 -18.25
N LEU A 456 24.94 10.79 -17.81
CA LEU A 456 25.56 9.62 -18.43
C LEU A 456 25.03 9.35 -19.84
N ALA A 457 23.70 9.39 -20.04
CA ALA A 457 23.10 9.19 -21.36
C ALA A 457 23.48 10.33 -22.33
N THR A 458 23.57 11.56 -21.82
CA THR A 458 24.02 12.72 -22.61
C THR A 458 25.49 12.57 -23.00
N LYS A 459 26.36 12.20 -22.05
CA LYS A 459 27.78 11.92 -22.32
C LYS A 459 27.95 10.78 -23.33
N ALA A 460 27.17 9.71 -23.22
CA ALA A 460 27.24 8.56 -24.13
C ALA A 460 27.06 8.97 -25.60
N THR A 461 26.24 9.98 -25.85
CA THR A 461 25.96 10.50 -27.20
C THR A 461 26.88 11.65 -27.63
N ASP A 462 28.02 11.83 -26.97
CA ASP A 462 28.94 12.97 -27.19
C ASP A 462 28.19 14.32 -27.11
N PHE A 463 27.25 14.41 -26.16
CA PHE A 463 26.32 15.53 -25.93
C PHE A 463 25.29 15.77 -27.05
N GLY A 464 25.16 14.85 -28.01
CA GLY A 464 24.27 14.98 -29.16
C GLY A 464 22.76 15.03 -28.86
N ILE A 465 22.34 14.64 -27.65
CA ILE A 465 20.94 14.74 -27.20
C ILE A 465 20.67 15.96 -26.28
N ALA A 466 21.69 16.76 -25.97
CA ALA A 466 21.59 17.82 -24.97
C ALA A 466 20.55 18.90 -25.32
N GLU A 467 20.49 19.31 -26.60
CA GLU A 467 19.53 20.32 -27.08
C GLU A 467 18.08 19.83 -26.94
N ALA A 468 17.82 18.54 -27.19
CA ALA A 468 16.48 17.99 -27.00
C ALA A 468 16.06 18.01 -25.52
N LEU A 469 17.02 17.81 -24.61
CA LEU A 469 16.79 17.76 -23.16
C LEU A 469 16.83 19.13 -22.47
N SER A 470 17.15 20.22 -23.17
CA SER A 470 17.15 21.57 -22.60
C SER A 470 15.74 22.18 -22.50
N LYS A 471 14.77 21.61 -23.23
CA LYS A 471 13.36 22.04 -23.21
C LYS A 471 12.68 21.63 -21.91
N ASP A 472 11.55 22.26 -21.59
CA ASP A 472 10.71 21.80 -20.49
C ASP A 472 10.30 20.34 -20.76
N ILE A 473 10.43 19.49 -19.74
CA ILE A 473 10.07 18.08 -19.85
C ILE A 473 8.58 17.91 -20.11
N LYS A 474 7.74 18.85 -19.69
CA LYS A 474 6.28 18.86 -19.95
C LYS A 474 5.94 19.10 -21.41
N GLU A 475 6.79 19.81 -22.14
CA GLU A 475 6.64 20.02 -23.58
C GLU A 475 7.16 18.82 -24.36
N THR A 476 8.31 18.27 -23.94
CA THR A 476 8.98 17.17 -24.63
C THR A 476 8.27 15.83 -24.42
N VAL A 477 7.86 15.58 -23.17
CA VAL A 477 7.11 14.41 -22.73
C VAL A 477 5.88 14.88 -21.96
N PRO A 478 4.76 15.17 -22.64
CA PRO A 478 3.54 15.58 -21.97
C PRO A 478 3.03 14.51 -21.01
N PRO A 479 2.53 14.88 -19.82
CA PRO A 479 1.86 13.96 -18.91
C PRO A 479 0.73 13.20 -19.61
N ILE A 480 0.69 11.89 -19.42
CA ILE A 480 -0.39 11.04 -19.91
C ILE A 480 -1.52 11.13 -18.88
N LEU A 481 -2.58 11.86 -19.21
CA LEU A 481 -3.76 11.98 -18.36
C LEU A 481 -4.63 10.72 -18.43
N GLU A 482 -4.95 10.30 -19.66
CA GLU A 482 -5.85 9.17 -19.94
C GLU A 482 -5.05 7.99 -20.51
N MET A 483 -5.29 6.80 -20.00
CA MET A 483 -4.82 5.52 -20.55
C MET A 483 -5.60 4.42 -19.84
N SER A 484 -6.17 3.48 -20.60
CA SER A 484 -6.85 2.29 -20.10
C SER A 484 -6.63 1.15 -21.08
N ARG A 485 -6.93 -0.09 -20.69
CA ARG A 485 -6.87 -1.24 -21.60
C ARG A 485 -7.77 -1.03 -22.82
N LYS A 486 -8.95 -0.42 -22.64
CA LYS A 486 -9.86 -0.12 -23.73
C LYS A 486 -9.29 0.93 -24.70
N LEU A 487 -8.72 2.02 -24.17
CA LEU A 487 -8.10 3.06 -25.00
C LEU A 487 -6.86 2.52 -25.75
N GLN A 488 -6.11 1.59 -25.16
CA GLN A 488 -4.97 0.95 -25.84
C GLN A 488 -5.38 0.05 -27.03
N GLN A 489 -6.67 -0.26 -27.20
CA GLN A 489 -7.18 -0.92 -28.40
C GLN A 489 -7.38 0.05 -29.59
N ASP A 490 -7.23 1.36 -29.39
CA ASP A 490 -7.41 2.38 -30.43
C ASP A 490 -6.04 2.91 -30.92
N PRO A 491 -5.59 2.56 -32.14
CA PRO A 491 -4.31 3.03 -32.65
C PRO A 491 -4.27 4.55 -32.87
N GLU A 492 -5.41 5.20 -33.16
CA GLU A 492 -5.45 6.66 -33.32
C GLU A 492 -5.32 7.38 -31.98
N PHE A 493 -5.83 6.79 -30.89
CA PHE A 493 -5.58 7.26 -29.54
C PHE A 493 -4.08 7.19 -29.19
N LEU A 494 -3.43 6.06 -29.46
CA LEU A 494 -2.01 5.88 -29.12
C LEU A 494 -1.07 6.87 -29.82
N LYS A 495 -1.44 7.39 -30.99
CA LYS A 495 -0.67 8.41 -31.73
C LYS A 495 -0.68 9.80 -31.07
N LYS A 496 -1.62 10.08 -30.15
CA LYS A 496 -1.81 11.42 -29.56
C LYS A 496 -0.71 11.87 -28.61
N ASN A 497 0.09 10.95 -28.07
CA ASN A 497 1.20 11.27 -27.16
C ASN A 497 2.49 10.54 -27.59
N PRO A 498 3.66 11.19 -27.50
CA PRO A 498 4.93 10.63 -27.97
C PRO A 498 5.36 9.35 -27.28
N TRP A 499 4.84 9.06 -26.08
CA TRP A 499 5.16 7.84 -25.33
C TRP A 499 4.07 6.78 -25.48
N THR A 500 2.79 7.14 -25.60
CA THR A 500 1.74 6.13 -25.84
C THR A 500 1.90 5.43 -27.18
N LYS A 501 2.46 6.10 -28.19
CA LYS A 501 2.78 5.49 -29.51
C LYS A 501 3.85 4.40 -29.45
N LEU A 502 4.57 4.28 -28.33
CA LEU A 502 5.59 3.26 -28.11
C LEU A 502 4.98 1.94 -27.58
N LEU A 503 3.71 1.97 -27.19
CA LEU A 503 2.97 0.79 -26.76
C LEU A 503 2.40 0.02 -27.96
N PRO A 504 2.26 -1.31 -27.85
CA PRO A 504 1.50 -2.06 -28.83
C PRO A 504 0.01 -1.70 -28.76
N THR A 505 -0.66 -1.69 -29.91
CA THR A 505 -2.12 -1.66 -29.97
C THR A 505 -2.65 -3.00 -29.49
N LEU A 506 -3.51 -3.01 -28.48
CA LEU A 506 -4.17 -4.23 -28.02
C LEU A 506 -5.23 -4.69 -29.05
N PRO A 507 -5.49 -6.01 -29.16
CA PRO A 507 -6.59 -6.50 -29.98
C PRO A 507 -7.92 -5.86 -29.60
N LYS A 508 -8.78 -5.58 -30.60
CA LYS A 508 -10.16 -5.17 -30.34
C LYS A 508 -10.86 -6.29 -29.57
N ALA A 509 -11.39 -5.97 -28.41
CA ALA A 509 -12.08 -6.92 -27.56
C ALA A 509 -13.19 -6.23 -26.76
N ASP A 510 -14.30 -6.94 -26.60
CA ASP A 510 -15.38 -6.57 -25.70
C ASP A 510 -15.02 -6.92 -24.26
N GLN A 511 -15.67 -6.24 -23.31
CA GLN A 511 -15.47 -6.52 -21.90
C GLN A 511 -16.10 -7.87 -21.55
N VAL A 512 -15.32 -8.74 -20.93
CA VAL A 512 -15.70 -10.11 -20.52
C VAL A 512 -16.08 -10.15 -19.04
N TRP A 513 -15.51 -9.27 -18.22
CA TRP A 513 -15.81 -9.18 -16.78
C TRP A 513 -16.31 -7.79 -16.41
N ASP A 514 -17.48 -7.72 -15.77
CA ASP A 514 -17.98 -6.53 -15.06
C ASP A 514 -18.25 -6.89 -13.60
N ASN A 515 -17.45 -6.33 -12.71
CA ASN A 515 -17.34 -6.78 -11.32
C ASN A 515 -17.29 -8.33 -11.23
N GLN A 516 -18.09 -8.99 -10.39
CA GLN A 516 -18.11 -10.45 -10.26
C GLN A 516 -18.88 -11.19 -11.38
N THR A 517 -19.39 -10.46 -12.39
CA THR A 517 -20.23 -11.00 -13.46
C THR A 517 -19.40 -11.21 -14.73
N ARG A 518 -19.45 -12.43 -15.28
CA ARG A 518 -18.91 -12.71 -16.62
C ARG A 518 -19.96 -12.36 -17.66
N ILE A 519 -19.70 -11.37 -18.49
CA ILE A 519 -20.69 -10.75 -19.41
C ILE A 519 -20.91 -11.63 -20.64
N THR A 520 -19.84 -12.16 -21.23
CA THR A 520 -19.94 -13.09 -22.36
C THR A 520 -20.15 -14.50 -21.80
N SER A 521 -21.41 -14.95 -21.76
CA SER A 521 -21.72 -16.37 -21.57
C SER A 521 -21.09 -17.16 -22.70
N GLU A 522 -20.46 -18.28 -22.36
CA GLU A 522 -20.04 -19.38 -23.23
C GLU A 522 -20.57 -19.32 -24.67
N ALA A 523 -19.66 -19.48 -25.64
CA ALA A 523 -20.04 -19.98 -26.95
C ALA A 523 -20.95 -21.21 -26.73
N LYS A 524 -22.24 -21.07 -27.07
CA LYS A 524 -23.14 -22.23 -27.19
C LYS A 524 -22.41 -23.27 -28.06
N PRO A 525 -22.40 -24.56 -27.69
CA PRO A 525 -21.92 -25.60 -28.59
C PRO A 525 -22.68 -25.45 -29.90
N ALA A 526 -21.96 -25.37 -31.02
CA ALA A 526 -22.59 -25.46 -32.33
C ALA A 526 -23.38 -26.77 -32.38
N GLN A 527 -24.69 -26.66 -32.66
CA GLN A 527 -25.54 -27.79 -33.02
C GLN A 527 -25.11 -28.37 -34.36
#